data_AF-A0A956EVI2-F1
#
_entry.id   AF-A0A956EVI2-F1
#
_cell.length_a   1.000
_cell.length_b   1.000
_cell.length_c   1.000
_cell.angle_alpha   90.00
_cell.angle_beta   90.00
_cell.angle_gamma   90.00
#
_symmetry.space_group_name_H-M   'P 1'
#
loop_
_entity.id
_entity.type
_entity.pdbx_description
1 polymer ?
#
loop_
_entity_poly.entity_id
_entity_poly.type
_entity_poly.pdbx_seq_one_letter_code
_entity_poly.pdbx_strand_id
1 'polypeptide(L)'
;MSALDLAWLKGGDGALVESDGNFAKISSSIPSPPGSTLEGNVAGMNGVFAIKVKNCKKQPDGRFLLDGKWVNLTREQRNRITG
;
A
#
# COMPACT_ATOMS: atom_id res chain seq x y z
N MET A 1 -14.27 8.47 -4.71
CA MET A 1 -13.20 8.17 -3.72
C MET A 1 -12.02 7.66 -4.52
N SER A 2 -11.04 8.53 -4.76
CA SER A 2 -9.94 8.25 -5.68
C SER A 2 -8.98 7.28 -5.02
N ALA A 3 -8.84 6.08 -5.57
CA ALA A 3 -7.80 5.16 -5.14
C ALA A 3 -6.45 5.78 -5.50
N LEU A 4 -5.51 5.83 -4.55
CA LEU A 4 -4.20 6.43 -4.77
C LEU A 4 -3.31 5.41 -5.49
N ASP A 5 -2.82 5.72 -6.69
CA ASP A 5 -1.93 4.82 -7.41
C ASP A 5 -0.58 4.69 -6.72
N LEU A 6 -0.14 3.45 -6.56
CA LEU A 6 1.10 3.04 -5.92
C LEU A 6 1.93 2.23 -6.91
N ALA A 7 3.23 2.42 -6.91
CA ALA A 7 4.17 1.61 -7.68
C ALA A 7 5.10 0.85 -6.72
N TRP A 8 5.12 -0.47 -6.81
CA TRP A 8 5.98 -1.31 -5.97
C TRP A 8 7.42 -1.30 -6.48
N LEU A 9 8.39 -1.25 -5.57
CA LEU A 9 9.81 -1.35 -5.94
C LEU A 9 10.18 -2.73 -6.51
N LYS A 10 9.48 -3.78 -6.09
CA LYS A 10 9.66 -5.15 -6.61
C LYS A 10 9.14 -5.35 -8.04
N GLY A 11 8.54 -4.32 -8.63
CA GLY A 11 7.81 -4.40 -9.89
C GLY A 11 6.34 -4.76 -9.65
N GLY A 12 5.46 -4.01 -10.32
CA GLY A 12 4.01 -4.11 -10.17
C GLY A 12 3.39 -2.82 -9.62
N ASP A 13 2.09 -2.68 -9.84
CA ASP A 13 1.27 -1.58 -9.35
C ASP A 13 0.43 -2.00 -8.15
N GLY A 14 0.04 -1.01 -7.38
CA GLY A 14 -0.98 -1.11 -6.36
C GLY A 14 -1.86 0.13 -6.35
N ALA A 15 -2.96 0.04 -5.65
CA ALA A 15 -3.88 1.13 -5.43
C ALA A 15 -4.26 1.14 -3.95
N LEU A 16 -4.02 2.27 -3.29
CA LEU A 16 -4.46 2.47 -1.92
C LEU A 16 -5.99 2.57 -1.92
N VAL A 17 -6.64 1.62 -1.26
CA VAL A 17 -8.11 1.57 -1.14
C VAL A 17 -8.55 2.37 0.08
N GLU A 18 -7.87 2.17 1.20
CA GLU A 18 -8.22 2.79 2.47
C GLU A 18 -6.97 2.93 3.34
N SER A 19 -6.88 4.03 4.11
CA SER A 19 -5.81 4.23 5.08
C SER A 19 -6.29 5.08 6.25
N ASP A 20 -6.01 4.60 7.45
CA ASP A 20 -6.24 5.30 8.72
C ASP A 20 -4.93 5.93 9.26
N GLY A 21 -3.89 6.02 8.43
CA GLY A 21 -2.57 6.60 8.79
C GLY A 21 -1.69 5.69 9.65
N ASN A 22 -2.27 4.66 10.26
CA ASN A 22 -1.58 3.53 10.90
C ASN A 22 -1.76 2.22 10.13
N PHE A 23 -3.00 1.91 9.77
CA PHE A 23 -3.36 0.75 8.96
C PHE A 23 -3.75 1.20 7.56
N ALA A 24 -3.50 0.35 6.58
CA ALA A 24 -3.94 0.56 5.21
C ALA A 24 -4.35 -0.74 4.54
N LYS A 25 -5.32 -0.60 3.64
CA LYS A 25 -5.74 -1.61 2.69
C LYS A 25 -5.30 -1.18 1.31
N ILE A 26 -4.51 -2.03 0.68
CA ILE A 26 -3.92 -1.77 -0.63
C ILE A 26 -4.33 -2.90 -1.55
N SER A 27 -4.92 -2.58 -2.69
CA SER A 27 -5.07 -3.53 -3.78
C SER A 27 -3.75 -3.60 -4.53
N SER A 28 -3.15 -4.77 -4.65
CA SER A 28 -1.87 -4.98 -5.31
C SER A 28 -2.04 -5.93 -6.49
N SER A 29 -1.36 -5.64 -7.59
CA SER A 29 -1.30 -6.54 -8.74
C SER A 29 -0.36 -7.74 -8.48
N ILE A 30 0.52 -7.65 -7.48
CA ILE A 30 1.41 -8.74 -7.06
C ILE A 30 0.98 -9.35 -5.71
N PRO A 31 1.12 -10.68 -5.53
CA PRO A 31 0.91 -11.31 -4.23
C PRO A 31 2.02 -10.93 -3.26
N SER A 32 1.69 -10.77 -1.98
CA SER A 32 2.68 -10.50 -0.93
C SER A 32 2.35 -11.25 0.36
N PRO A 33 3.20 -12.16 0.84
CA PRO A 33 2.88 -12.99 1.98
C PRO A 33 2.80 -12.18 3.28
N PRO A 34 1.91 -12.56 4.21
CA PRO A 34 1.79 -11.91 5.51
C PRO A 34 3.11 -12.03 6.29
N GLY A 35 3.48 -10.95 6.97
CA GLY A 35 4.76 -10.81 7.67
C GLY A 35 5.85 -10.13 6.84
N SER A 36 5.69 -10.07 5.51
CA SER A 36 6.62 -9.37 4.63
C SER A 36 6.41 -7.85 4.67
N THR A 37 7.50 -7.12 4.49
CA THR A 37 7.45 -5.67 4.26
C THR A 37 7.44 -5.42 2.76
N LEU A 38 6.47 -4.64 2.30
CA LEU A 38 6.36 -4.19 0.91
C LEU A 38 6.71 -2.71 0.85
N GLU A 39 7.59 -2.37 -0.08
CA GLU A 39 8.07 -1.02 -0.30
C GLU A 39 7.59 -0.52 -1.65
N GLY A 40 7.11 0.72 -1.69
CA GLY A 40 6.57 1.33 -2.90
C GLY A 40 6.70 2.85 -2.88
N ASN A 41 6.40 3.45 -4.02
CA ASN A 41 6.25 4.90 -4.18
C ASN A 41 4.79 5.22 -4.48
N VAL A 42 4.30 6.33 -3.93
CA VAL A 42 2.98 6.85 -4.27
C VAL A 42 3.14 7.76 -5.49
N ALA A 43 2.26 7.62 -6.49
CA ALA A 43 2.24 8.53 -7.62
C ALA A 43 2.02 9.98 -7.15
N GLY A 44 2.99 10.86 -7.40
CA GLY A 44 2.93 12.27 -7.01
C GLY A 44 3.50 12.59 -5.62
N MET A 45 4.17 11.64 -4.95
CA MET A 45 4.99 11.92 -3.76
C MET A 45 6.44 11.52 -3.99
N ASN A 46 7.34 12.33 -3.43
CA ASN A 46 8.74 11.96 -3.32
C ASN A 46 8.95 11.18 -2.02
N GLY A 47 9.44 9.95 -2.14
CA GLY A 47 9.82 9.12 -1.00
C GLY A 47 9.12 7.77 -0.98
N VAL A 48 9.92 6.75 -0.66
CA VAL A 48 9.48 5.37 -0.48
C VAL A 48 8.64 5.25 0.78
N PHE A 49 7.53 4.52 0.70
CA PHE A 49 6.80 4.06 1.87
C PHE A 49 7.05 2.56 2.07
N ALA A 50 6.94 2.12 3.32
CA ALA A 50 7.01 0.71 3.68
C ALA A 50 5.73 0.29 4.41
N ILE A 51 5.08 -0.76 3.95
CA ILE A 51 3.93 -1.39 4.61
C ILE A 51 4.29 -2.82 5.04
N LYS A 52 4.06 -3.13 6.30
CA LYS A 52 4.16 -4.51 6.80
C LYS A 52 2.82 -5.19 6.57
N VAL A 53 2.81 -6.13 5.64
CA VAL A 53 1.62 -6.91 5.28
C VAL A 53 1.26 -7.78 6.47
N LYS A 54 0.02 -7.64 6.95
CA LYS A 54 -0.58 -8.47 7.99
C LYS A 54 -1.44 -9.57 7.37
N ASN A 55 -2.12 -9.25 6.28
CA ASN A 55 -3.00 -10.17 5.57
C ASN A 55 -2.91 -9.93 4.06
N CYS A 56 -3.05 -11.01 3.29
CA CYS A 56 -3.08 -10.94 1.84
C CYS A 56 -4.20 -11.85 1.35
N LYS A 57 -5.22 -11.25 0.73
CA LYS A 57 -6.38 -11.96 0.21
C LYS A 57 -6.49 -11.73 -1.29
N LYS A 58 -6.52 -12.82 -2.06
CA LYS A 58 -6.82 -12.74 -3.49
C LYS A 58 -8.29 -12.36 -3.67
N GLN A 59 -8.52 -11.35 -4.50
CA GLN A 59 -9.84 -10.85 -4.84
C GLN A 59 -10.35 -11.50 -6.14
N PRO A 60 -11.67 -11.54 -6.35
CA PRO A 60 -12.27 -12.15 -7.53
C PRO A 60 -11.91 -11.43 -8.84
N ASP A 61 -11.45 -10.17 -8.79
CA ASP A 61 -10.95 -9.44 -9.96
C ASP A 61 -9.53 -9.88 -10.39
N GLY A 62 -8.87 -10.73 -9.61
CA GLY A 62 -7.52 -11.22 -9.88
C GLY A 62 -6.41 -10.47 -9.14
N ARG A 63 -6.71 -9.32 -8.52
CA ARG A 63 -5.78 -8.58 -7.65
C ARG A 63 -5.70 -9.17 -6.24
N PHE A 64 -4.73 -8.67 -5.48
CA PHE A 64 -4.46 -9.07 -4.10
C PHE A 64 -4.74 -7.90 -3.15
N LEU A 65 -5.75 -8.04 -2.31
CA LEU A 65 -5.98 -7.09 -1.23
C LEU A 65 -5.00 -7.38 -0.09
N LEU A 66 -4.07 -6.45 0.12
CA LEU A 66 -3.08 -6.45 1.18
C LEU A 66 -3.57 -5.55 2.30
N ASP A 67 -3.75 -6.13 3.49
CA ASP A 67 -4.00 -5.36 4.70
C ASP A 67 -2.71 -5.31 5.50
N GLY A 68 -2.29 -4.12 5.93
CA GLY A 68 -1.04 -3.96 6.64
C GLY A 68 -0.98 -2.72 7.49
N LYS A 69 0.15 -2.61 8.20
CA LYS A 69 0.48 -1.39 8.94
C LYS A 69 1.61 -0.66 8.27
N TRP A 70 1.52 0.66 8.25
CA TRP A 70 2.60 1.51 7.82
C TRP A 70 3.80 1.39 8.76
N VAL A 71 5.00 1.26 8.19
CA VAL A 71 6.25 1.08 8.95
C VAL A 71 7.10 2.34 8.89
N ASN A 72 7.23 2.92 7.70
CA ASN A 72 8.06 4.10 7.47
C ASN A 72 7.27 5.14 6.71
N LEU A 73 6.47 5.90 7.44
CA LEU A 73 5.62 6.92 6.87
C LEU A 73 5.97 8.27 7.48
N THR A 74 6.46 9.18 6.65
CA THR A 74 6.74 10.55 7.07
C THR A 74 5.43 11.29 7.34
N ARG A 75 5.52 12.41 8.04
CA ARG A 75 4.34 13.24 8.35
C ARG A 75 3.65 13.76 7.08
N GLU A 76 4.41 14.15 6.07
CA GLU A 76 3.90 14.58 4.76
C GLU A 76 3.19 13.43 4.05
N GLN A 77 3.83 12.26 4.03
CA GLN A 77 3.23 11.07 3.44
C GLN A 77 1.92 10.71 4.14
N ARG A 78 1.88 10.79 5.47
CA ARG A 78 0.69 10.45 6.28
C ARG A 78 -0.46 11.38 5.94
N ASN A 79 -0.22 12.69 5.98
CA ASN A 79 -1.24 13.68 5.65
C ASN A 79 -1.83 13.47 4.25
N ARG A 80 -1.04 12.99 3.29
CA ARG A 80 -1.49 12.77 1.91
C ARG A 80 -2.34 11.52 1.72
N ILE A 81 -2.12 10.49 2.54
CA ILE A 81 -2.88 9.23 2.47
C ILE A 81 -4.10 9.20 3.41
N THR A 82 -4.17 10.10 4.40
CA THR A 82 -5.34 10.26 5.30
C THR A 82 -6.18 11.50 5.01
N GLY A 83 -5.68 12.44 4.20
CA GLY A 83 -6.35 13.70 3.86
C GLY A 83 -6.88 13.71 2.44
#